data_AF-C3ZGA1-F1
#
_entry.id   AF-C3ZGA1-F1
#
_cell.length_a   1.000
_cell.length_b   1.000
_cell.length_c   1.000
_cell.angle_alpha   90.00
_cell.angle_beta   90.00
_cell.angle_gamma   90.00
#
_symmetry.space_group_name_H-M   'P 1'
#
loop_
_entity.id
_entity.type
_entity.pdbx_description
1 polymer ?
#
loop_
_entity_poly.entity_id
_entity_poly.type
_entity_poly.pdbx_seq_one_letter_code
_entity_poly.pdbx_strand_id
1 'polypeptide(L)'
;MELARDGILNGTHPVTVDEAMMFAAYQTQIQFGDHIETKHKSGFLDLKEFLPKEYVKNKGIEKKIWLEHRKLAGLSELDAKVRYTQQCRSLKTYGVTFFLVKEKMKGKNKLVPRLLGITKDSVMRVDEKTKEILKVWPLTTVRRWAASPKSFTLKKGKDRFGLDGEEESTMLEDSVSPARATIMQHQENKVGHVNEGSVAIPAVMRAHDGAESYSTGTMPRAEYATIRGQIHSAHMPPINTQAQQALMGNISSGFNSISAAQAELGSRAELPPLGSDPASLKWKQNTLDVSKQNVTSQLAAMSAATASVVTLTSGEPEQTDYTAVGSAVTTISSNLTEMSKGIKMVAALLEDYGQGERLLDAARNLAGAFSDLLSAAKPGSTEGPDLYEACRQLMIAEHEFLDQIQPYLPGV
;
A
#
# COMPACT_ATOMS: atom_id res chain seq x y z
N MET A 1 -20.07 2.21 -22.46
CA MET A 1 -20.93 2.98 -21.53
C MET A 1 -21.13 2.23 -20.22
N GLU A 2 -21.51 0.96 -20.26
CA GLU A 2 -21.85 0.17 -19.05
C GLU A 2 -20.75 0.17 -17.98
N LEU A 3 -19.48 -0.09 -18.34
CA LEU A 3 -18.36 -0.02 -17.38
C LEU A 3 -18.22 1.35 -16.69
N ALA A 4 -18.43 2.44 -17.44
CA ALA A 4 -18.36 3.79 -16.90
C ALA A 4 -19.54 4.09 -15.96
N ARG A 5 -20.74 3.64 -16.34
CA ARG A 5 -21.95 3.73 -15.51
C ARG A 5 -21.75 2.97 -14.20
N ASP A 6 -21.31 1.72 -14.27
CA ASP A 6 -21.14 0.87 -13.10
C ASP A 6 -20.05 1.42 -12.17
N GLY A 7 -18.98 2.01 -12.73
CA GLY A 7 -17.96 2.71 -11.96
C GLY A 7 -18.49 3.93 -11.20
N ILE A 8 -19.42 4.70 -11.79
CA ILE A 8 -20.08 5.83 -11.13
C ILE A 8 -21.03 5.31 -10.02
N LEU A 9 -21.90 4.36 -10.33
CA LEU A 9 -22.89 3.82 -9.37
C LEU A 9 -22.24 3.17 -8.14
N ASN A 10 -21.13 2.46 -8.35
CA ASN A 10 -20.38 1.81 -7.28
C ASN A 10 -19.47 2.76 -6.50
N GLY A 11 -19.36 4.03 -6.92
CA GLY A 11 -18.50 5.04 -6.28
C GLY A 11 -17.01 4.89 -6.60
N THR A 12 -16.65 4.03 -7.57
CA THR A 12 -15.28 3.88 -8.08
C THR A 12 -14.81 5.13 -8.82
N HIS A 13 -15.74 5.84 -9.46
CA HIS A 13 -15.52 7.16 -10.04
C HIS A 13 -16.27 8.18 -9.21
N PRO A 14 -15.59 8.84 -8.25
CA PRO A 14 -16.22 9.92 -7.50
C PRO A 14 -16.62 11.04 -8.46
N VAL A 15 -17.90 11.39 -8.41
CA VAL A 15 -18.52 12.45 -9.20
C VAL A 15 -19.26 13.37 -8.27
N THR A 16 -19.31 14.65 -8.60
CA THR A 16 -20.14 15.63 -7.89
C THR A 16 -21.62 15.31 -8.07
N VAL A 17 -22.47 15.92 -7.24
CA VAL A 17 -23.93 15.77 -7.35
C VAL A 17 -24.43 16.21 -8.72
N ASP A 18 -23.88 17.31 -9.26
CA ASP A 18 -24.30 17.85 -10.56
C ASP A 18 -23.92 16.92 -11.72
N GLU A 19 -22.71 16.35 -11.68
CA GLU A 19 -22.28 15.33 -12.63
C GLU A 19 -23.14 14.06 -12.54
N ALA A 20 -23.45 13.59 -11.32
CA ALA A 20 -24.31 12.44 -11.11
C ALA A 20 -25.72 12.65 -11.69
N MET A 21 -26.30 13.86 -11.50
CA MET A 21 -27.59 14.22 -12.10
C MET A 21 -27.53 14.23 -13.63
N MET A 22 -26.45 14.76 -14.21
CA MET A 22 -26.25 14.76 -15.66
C MET A 22 -26.13 13.34 -16.22
N PHE A 23 -25.37 12.45 -15.57
CA PHE A 23 -25.25 11.05 -16.00
C PHE A 23 -26.57 10.29 -15.86
N ALA A 24 -27.32 10.53 -14.78
CA ALA A 24 -28.66 9.97 -14.62
C ALA A 24 -29.59 10.44 -15.75
N ALA A 25 -29.54 11.72 -16.14
CA ALA A 25 -30.34 12.26 -17.24
C ALA A 25 -30.00 11.64 -18.61
N TYR A 26 -28.72 11.39 -18.89
CA TYR A 26 -28.34 10.64 -20.08
C TYR A 26 -28.83 9.19 -20.02
N GLN A 27 -28.75 8.54 -18.85
CA GLN A 27 -29.23 7.17 -18.67
C GLN A 27 -30.76 7.09 -18.84
N THR A 28 -31.52 8.08 -18.38
CA THR A 28 -32.97 8.14 -18.62
C THR A 28 -33.30 8.38 -20.08
N GLN A 29 -32.54 9.23 -20.78
CA GLN A 29 -32.70 9.42 -22.23
C GLN A 29 -32.46 8.12 -22.99
N ILE A 30 -31.47 7.33 -22.58
CA ILE A 30 -31.13 6.05 -23.22
C ILE A 30 -32.19 4.98 -22.96
N GLN A 31 -32.75 4.93 -21.74
CA GLN A 31 -33.73 3.90 -21.38
C GLN A 31 -35.17 4.24 -21.80
N PHE A 32 -35.54 5.52 -21.77
CA PHE A 32 -36.94 5.95 -21.91
C PHE A 32 -37.18 6.94 -23.06
N GLY A 33 -36.13 7.38 -23.76
CA GLY A 33 -36.22 8.41 -24.79
C GLY A 33 -36.48 9.80 -24.22
N ASP A 34 -37.10 10.67 -25.02
CA ASP A 34 -37.36 12.06 -24.69
C ASP A 34 -38.20 12.25 -23.43
N HIS A 35 -37.98 13.38 -22.74
CA HIS A 35 -38.71 13.70 -21.52
C HIS A 35 -40.20 13.99 -21.79
N ILE A 36 -41.10 13.24 -21.13
CA ILE A 36 -42.55 13.42 -21.20
C ILE A 36 -43.07 13.85 -19.83
N GLU A 37 -43.46 15.13 -19.67
CA GLU A 37 -43.88 15.71 -18.38
C GLU A 37 -45.07 14.96 -17.72
N THR A 38 -45.93 14.32 -18.52
CA THR A 38 -47.08 13.57 -18.01
C THR A 38 -46.70 12.21 -17.41
N LYS A 39 -45.64 11.59 -17.92
CA LYS A 39 -45.16 10.24 -17.54
C LYS A 39 -44.01 10.32 -16.53
N HIS A 40 -43.03 11.18 -16.78
CA HIS A 40 -41.80 11.31 -15.98
C HIS A 40 -42.03 12.26 -14.80
N LYS A 41 -42.70 11.73 -13.77
CA LYS A 41 -42.98 12.42 -12.50
C LYS A 41 -42.16 11.79 -11.37
N SER A 42 -42.16 12.43 -10.21
CA SER A 42 -41.50 11.89 -9.02
C SER A 42 -42.02 10.50 -8.67
N GLY A 43 -41.11 9.56 -8.35
CA GLY A 43 -41.42 8.16 -8.08
C GLY A 43 -41.44 7.27 -9.32
N PHE A 44 -41.12 7.80 -10.50
CA PHE A 44 -41.01 6.98 -11.72
C PHE A 44 -39.66 6.24 -11.80
N LEU A 45 -38.57 6.87 -11.33
CA LEU A 45 -37.23 6.26 -11.36
C LEU A 45 -36.92 5.53 -10.06
N ASP A 46 -36.39 4.31 -10.15
CA ASP A 46 -35.64 3.73 -9.04
C ASP A 46 -34.25 4.37 -8.99
N LEU A 47 -34.11 5.41 -8.16
CA LEU A 47 -32.88 6.19 -8.02
C LEU A 47 -31.63 5.36 -7.71
N LYS A 48 -31.78 4.15 -7.14
CA LYS A 48 -30.65 3.26 -6.85
C LYS A 48 -29.94 2.75 -8.11
N GLU A 49 -30.65 2.71 -9.24
CA GLU A 49 -30.10 2.24 -10.53
C GLU A 49 -29.44 3.36 -11.35
N PHE A 50 -29.65 4.62 -10.96
CA PHE A 50 -29.22 5.80 -11.72
C PHE A 50 -28.24 6.69 -10.96
N LEU A 51 -28.15 6.54 -9.64
CA LEU A 51 -27.29 7.37 -8.79
C LEU A 51 -26.41 6.54 -7.85
N PRO A 52 -25.21 7.06 -7.50
CA PRO A 52 -24.42 6.53 -6.40
C PRO A 52 -25.24 6.49 -5.09
N LYS A 53 -25.00 5.47 -4.26
CA LYS A 53 -25.74 5.24 -2.99
C LYS A 53 -25.77 6.46 -2.06
N GLU A 54 -24.75 7.30 -2.12
CA GLU A 54 -24.63 8.54 -1.35
C GLU A 54 -25.64 9.63 -1.76
N TYR A 55 -26.08 9.65 -3.02
CA TYR A 55 -26.96 10.70 -3.56
C TYR A 55 -28.43 10.30 -3.61
N VAL A 56 -28.75 9.01 -3.48
CA VAL A 56 -30.13 8.49 -3.48
C VAL A 56 -31.01 9.16 -2.42
N LYS A 57 -30.44 9.54 -1.26
CA LYS A 57 -31.17 10.19 -0.15
C LYS A 57 -31.35 11.70 -0.31
N ASN A 58 -30.82 12.30 -1.38
CA ASN A 58 -30.88 13.75 -1.58
C ASN A 58 -32.29 14.19 -2.02
N LYS A 59 -32.96 14.97 -1.17
CA LYS A 59 -34.35 15.39 -1.40
C LYS A 59 -34.45 16.23 -2.68
N GLY A 60 -35.35 15.82 -3.59
CA GLY A 60 -35.61 16.54 -4.83
C GLY A 60 -34.60 16.30 -5.96
N ILE A 61 -33.67 15.35 -5.81
CA ILE A 61 -32.69 15.02 -6.86
C ILE A 61 -33.38 14.52 -8.14
N GLU A 62 -34.44 13.72 -8.02
CA GLU A 62 -35.21 13.22 -9.17
C GLU A 62 -35.80 14.36 -10.02
N LYS A 63 -36.34 15.39 -9.37
CA LYS A 63 -36.86 16.58 -10.07
C LYS A 63 -35.76 17.33 -10.83
N LYS A 64 -34.54 17.35 -10.29
CA LYS A 64 -33.39 17.97 -10.96
C LYS A 64 -32.89 17.12 -12.12
N ILE A 65 -32.89 15.78 -12.00
CA ILE A 65 -32.61 14.87 -13.11
C ILE A 65 -33.58 15.13 -14.27
N TRP A 66 -34.88 15.31 -13.99
CA TRP A 66 -35.85 15.64 -15.02
C TRP A 66 -35.59 16.98 -15.70
N LEU A 67 -35.12 17.99 -14.95
CA LEU A 67 -34.73 19.27 -15.52
C LEU A 67 -33.56 19.13 -16.51
N GLU A 68 -32.58 18.28 -16.21
CA GLU A 68 -31.48 17.97 -17.12
C GLU A 68 -31.94 17.09 -18.29
N HIS A 69 -32.79 16.09 -18.05
CA HIS A 69 -33.33 15.20 -19.07
C HIS A 69 -34.13 15.98 -20.13
N ARG A 70 -34.89 16.99 -19.72
CA ARG A 70 -35.61 17.87 -20.64
C ARG A 70 -34.69 18.59 -21.63
N LYS A 71 -33.45 18.90 -21.26
CA LYS A 71 -32.47 19.54 -22.16
C LYS A 71 -31.91 18.59 -23.21
N LEU A 72 -32.09 17.28 -23.02
CA LEU A 72 -31.63 16.24 -23.94
C LEU A 72 -32.69 15.85 -24.98
N ALA A 73 -33.83 16.55 -25.04
CA ALA A 73 -34.90 16.27 -25.98
C ALA A 73 -34.40 16.29 -27.44
N GLY A 74 -34.80 15.29 -28.22
CA GLY A 74 -34.37 15.09 -29.60
C GLY A 74 -33.00 14.43 -29.76
N LEU A 75 -32.32 14.09 -28.66
CA LEU A 75 -31.06 13.35 -28.71
C LEU A 75 -31.32 11.85 -28.89
N SER A 76 -30.76 11.25 -29.94
CA SER A 76 -30.91 9.81 -30.18
C SER A 76 -30.26 8.98 -29.07
N GLU A 77 -30.69 7.73 -28.91
CA GLU A 77 -30.09 6.79 -27.94
C GLU A 77 -28.58 6.63 -28.17
N LEU A 78 -28.17 6.53 -29.44
CA LEU A 78 -26.78 6.38 -29.83
C LEU A 78 -25.96 7.62 -29.47
N ASP A 79 -26.48 8.81 -29.79
CA ASP A 79 -25.81 10.07 -29.46
C ASP A 79 -25.75 10.30 -27.95
N ALA A 80 -26.79 9.91 -27.21
CA ALA A 80 -26.80 9.95 -25.75
C ALA A 80 -25.72 9.03 -25.17
N LYS A 81 -25.55 7.81 -25.70
CA LYS A 81 -24.45 6.90 -25.31
C LYS A 81 -23.08 7.51 -25.59
N VAL A 82 -22.90 8.12 -26.77
CA VAL A 82 -21.65 8.79 -27.15
C VAL A 82 -21.34 9.93 -26.20
N ARG A 83 -22.31 10.84 -25.97
CA ARG A 83 -22.14 11.97 -25.04
C ARG A 83 -21.88 11.51 -23.61
N TYR A 84 -22.56 10.48 -23.12
CA TYR A 84 -22.30 9.89 -21.81
C TYR A 84 -20.83 9.49 -21.69
N THR A 85 -20.31 8.74 -22.65
CA THR A 85 -18.92 8.26 -22.61
C THR A 85 -17.91 9.40 -22.75
N GLN A 86 -18.18 10.40 -23.58
CA GLN A 86 -17.34 11.59 -23.72
C GLN A 86 -17.27 12.38 -22.41
N GLN A 87 -18.43 12.63 -21.79
CA GLN A 87 -18.50 13.33 -20.51
C GLN A 87 -17.80 12.57 -19.38
N CYS A 88 -17.96 11.24 -19.33
CA CYS A 88 -17.26 10.41 -18.36
C CYS A 88 -15.73 10.51 -18.53
N ARG A 89 -15.23 10.50 -19.77
CA ARG A 89 -13.79 10.64 -20.06
C ARG A 89 -13.25 12.03 -19.78
N SER A 90 -14.08 13.07 -19.83
CA SER A 90 -13.68 14.44 -19.48
C SER A 90 -13.71 14.73 -17.98
N LEU A 91 -14.23 13.81 -17.15
CA LEU A 91 -14.17 13.97 -15.71
C LEU A 91 -12.72 14.06 -15.25
N LYS A 92 -12.42 15.02 -14.38
CA LYS A 92 -11.09 15.14 -13.75
C LYS A 92 -10.75 13.94 -12.86
N THR A 93 -11.77 13.17 -12.47
CA THR A 93 -11.67 11.95 -11.68
C THR A 93 -11.57 10.69 -12.55
N TYR A 94 -11.63 10.81 -13.88
CA TYR A 94 -11.48 9.69 -14.80
C TYR A 94 -10.04 9.18 -14.83
N GLY A 95 -9.87 7.87 -14.71
CA GLY A 95 -8.53 7.24 -14.69
C GLY A 95 -7.71 7.56 -13.43
N VAL A 96 -8.35 8.07 -12.37
CA VAL A 96 -7.71 8.36 -11.09
C VAL A 96 -8.03 7.24 -10.09
N THR A 97 -7.01 6.73 -9.40
CA THR A 97 -7.20 5.79 -8.30
C THR A 97 -7.45 6.56 -7.01
N PHE A 98 -8.60 6.34 -6.39
CA PHE A 98 -8.98 7.02 -5.15
C PHE A 98 -8.80 6.15 -3.92
N PHE A 99 -8.33 6.78 -2.85
CA PHE A 99 -8.23 6.22 -1.51
C PHE A 99 -9.01 7.11 -0.53
N LEU A 100 -9.83 6.52 0.32
CA LEU A 100 -10.47 7.23 1.42
C LEU A 100 -9.47 7.38 2.56
N VAL A 101 -9.06 8.61 2.85
CA VAL A 101 -8.06 8.94 3.87
C VAL A 101 -8.59 9.85 4.96
N LYS A 102 -7.93 9.90 6.10
CA LYS A 102 -8.21 10.85 7.18
C LYS A 102 -7.11 11.90 7.27
N GLU A 103 -7.47 13.16 7.04
CA GLU A 103 -6.55 14.29 7.10
C GLU A 103 -6.68 14.97 8.47
N LYS A 104 -5.56 15.19 9.17
CA LYS A 104 -5.55 16.00 10.39
C LYS A 104 -5.59 17.48 10.02
N MET A 105 -6.58 18.20 10.52
CA MET A 105 -6.72 19.63 10.25
C MET A 105 -5.61 20.43 10.94
N LYS A 106 -5.04 21.42 10.24
CA LYS A 106 -4.08 22.35 10.85
C LYS A 106 -4.74 23.13 11.99
N GLY A 107 -4.05 23.21 13.13
CA GLY A 107 -4.52 23.95 14.31
C GLY A 107 -5.71 23.33 15.05
N LYS A 108 -6.20 22.15 14.66
CA LYS A 108 -7.30 21.45 15.33
C LYS A 108 -6.98 19.97 15.48
N ASN A 109 -7.22 19.38 16.65
CA ASN A 109 -7.08 17.93 16.83
C ASN A 109 -8.32 17.18 16.29
N LYS A 110 -8.60 17.35 14.99
CA LYS A 110 -9.74 16.75 14.31
C LYS A 110 -9.26 16.09 13.02
N LEU A 111 -9.66 14.83 12.85
CA LEU A 111 -9.49 14.08 11.61
C LEU A 111 -10.71 14.30 10.72
N VAL A 112 -10.48 14.59 9.45
CA VAL A 112 -11.53 14.84 8.46
C VAL A 112 -11.35 13.84 7.32
N PRO A 113 -12.40 13.09 6.94
CA PRO A 113 -12.33 12.19 5.80
C PRO A 113 -12.11 12.98 4.50
N ARG A 114 -11.27 12.44 3.63
CA ARG A 114 -10.86 13.05 2.37
C ARG A 114 -10.60 11.97 1.34
N LEU A 115 -10.76 12.27 0.06
CA LEU A 115 -10.37 11.39 -1.02
C LEU A 115 -8.98 11.81 -1.53
N LEU A 116 -8.05 10.86 -1.55
CA LEU A 116 -6.74 11.02 -2.15
C LEU A 116 -6.76 10.35 -3.53
N GLY A 117 -6.75 11.15 -4.59
CA GLY A 117 -6.66 10.68 -5.96
C GLY A 117 -5.20 10.58 -6.39
N ILE A 118 -4.81 9.47 -7.01
CA ILE A 118 -3.46 9.27 -7.57
C ILE A 118 -3.60 8.99 -9.06
N THR A 119 -2.81 9.71 -9.85
CA THR A 119 -2.64 9.52 -11.30
C THR A 119 -1.16 9.34 -11.63
N LYS A 120 -0.86 8.97 -12.87
CA LYS A 120 0.53 8.87 -13.36
C LYS A 120 1.33 10.18 -13.31
N ASP A 121 0.64 11.33 -13.24
CA ASP A 121 1.28 12.65 -13.33
C ASP A 121 1.03 13.54 -12.10
N SER A 122 0.03 13.21 -11.26
CA SER A 122 -0.38 14.06 -10.14
C SER A 122 -1.06 13.31 -9.00
N VAL A 123 -0.99 13.89 -7.80
CA VAL A 123 -1.79 13.52 -6.62
C VAL A 123 -2.84 14.62 -6.39
N MET A 124 -4.07 14.22 -6.10
CA MET A 124 -5.21 15.12 -5.93
C MET A 124 -5.81 14.94 -4.53
N ARG A 125 -6.11 16.04 -3.87
CA ARG A 125 -6.92 16.07 -2.65
C ARG A 125 -8.33 16.47 -3.02
N VAL A 126 -9.30 15.61 -2.71
CA VAL A 126 -10.71 15.77 -3.09
C VAL A 126 -11.58 15.72 -1.84
N ASP A 127 -12.57 16.60 -1.75
CA ASP A 127 -13.51 16.58 -0.64
C ASP A 127 -14.35 15.29 -0.64
N GLU A 128 -14.51 14.66 0.52
CA GLU A 128 -15.27 13.41 0.62
C GLU A 128 -16.76 13.61 0.33
N LYS A 129 -17.34 14.77 0.65
CA LYS A 129 -18.78 15.01 0.50
C LYS A 129 -19.12 15.66 -0.82
N THR A 130 -18.44 16.76 -1.15
CA THR A 130 -18.74 17.51 -2.38
C THR A 130 -18.13 16.87 -3.61
N LYS A 131 -17.13 16.00 -3.44
CA LYS A 131 -16.31 15.41 -4.52
C LYS A 131 -15.57 16.47 -5.35
N GLU A 132 -15.44 17.69 -4.82
CA GLU A 132 -14.68 18.75 -5.45
C GLU A 132 -13.18 18.58 -5.20
N ILE A 133 -12.39 18.90 -6.22
CA ILE A 133 -10.93 18.88 -6.12
C ILE A 133 -10.48 20.11 -5.34
N LEU A 134 -9.96 19.89 -4.14
CA LEU A 134 -9.46 20.93 -3.24
C LEU A 134 -8.04 21.34 -3.60
N LYS A 135 -7.22 20.38 -4.05
CA LYS A 135 -5.83 20.65 -4.46
C LYS A 135 -5.32 19.58 -5.41
N VAL A 136 -4.44 19.98 -6.32
CA VAL A 136 -3.71 19.08 -7.22
C VAL A 136 -2.23 19.36 -7.06
N TRP A 137 -1.46 18.30 -6.91
CA TRP A 137 0.00 18.33 -6.82
C TRP A 137 0.57 17.52 -7.98
N PRO A 138 1.22 18.17 -8.95
CA PRO A 138 1.99 17.44 -9.95
C PRO A 138 3.06 16.60 -9.25
N LEU A 139 3.29 15.37 -9.69
CA LEU A 139 4.30 14.48 -9.10
C LEU A 139 5.70 15.08 -9.18
N THR A 140 5.96 15.94 -10.17
CA THR A 140 7.21 16.72 -10.30
C THR A 140 7.48 17.65 -9.11
N THR A 141 6.45 18.07 -8.37
CA THR A 141 6.58 18.93 -7.17
C THR A 141 6.79 18.14 -5.88
N VAL A 142 6.55 16.82 -5.93
CA VAL A 142 6.71 15.91 -4.80
C VAL A 142 8.18 15.51 -4.72
N ARG A 143 8.87 15.91 -3.64
CA ARG A 143 10.29 15.56 -3.46
C ARG A 143 10.49 14.26 -2.70
N ARG A 144 9.64 13.99 -1.72
CA ARG A 144 9.73 12.80 -0.89
C ARG A 144 8.34 12.36 -0.50
N TRP A 145 8.15 11.06 -0.45
CA TRP A 145 6.99 10.44 0.18
C TRP A 145 7.50 9.44 1.20
N ALA A 146 6.69 9.18 2.22
CA ALA A 146 6.97 8.17 3.23
C ALA A 146 5.66 7.46 3.56
N ALA A 147 5.69 6.13 3.56
CA ALA A 147 4.58 5.31 4.00
C ALA A 147 4.97 4.64 5.32
N SER A 148 4.01 4.53 6.22
CA SER A 148 4.06 3.68 7.40
C SER A 148 2.79 2.82 7.44
N PRO A 149 2.70 1.80 8.30
CA PRO A 149 1.50 0.98 8.43
C PRO A 149 0.21 1.77 8.71
N LYS A 150 0.33 3.00 9.21
CA LYS A 150 -0.78 3.85 9.64
C LYS A 150 -0.70 5.28 9.11
N SER A 151 0.20 5.60 8.20
CA SER A 151 0.30 6.97 7.70
C SER A 151 0.96 7.02 6.34
N PHE A 152 0.59 8.03 5.58
CA PHE A 152 1.24 8.36 4.33
C PHE A 152 1.54 9.86 4.34
N THR A 153 2.81 10.21 4.21
CA THR A 153 3.25 11.61 4.25
C THR A 153 3.84 11.99 2.89
N LEU A 154 3.35 13.10 2.35
CA LEU A 154 3.84 13.69 1.11
C LEU A 154 4.62 14.98 1.44
N LYS A 155 5.93 15.00 1.19
CA LYS A 155 6.79 16.19 1.36
C LYS A 155 7.08 16.83 0.01
N LYS A 156 6.74 18.11 -0.09
CA LYS A 156 6.94 18.93 -1.29
C LYS A 156 8.32 19.59 -1.29
N GLY A 157 8.83 19.89 -2.47
CA GLY A 157 10.01 20.73 -2.62
C GLY A 157 9.71 22.20 -2.31
N LYS A 158 10.66 22.89 -1.67
CA LYS A 158 10.63 24.35 -1.53
C LYS A 158 11.07 24.96 -2.86
N ASP A 159 10.17 25.62 -3.57
CA ASP A 159 10.55 26.50 -4.68
C ASP A 159 11.15 27.79 -4.10
N ARG A 160 12.25 28.26 -4.69
CA ARG A 160 13.10 29.35 -4.16
C ARG A 160 12.46 30.74 -4.23
N PHE A 161 11.17 30.85 -4.57
CA PHE A 161 10.46 32.12 -4.66
C PHE A 161 9.26 32.11 -3.72
N GLY A 162 9.42 32.81 -2.60
CA GLY A 162 8.43 33.65 -1.94
C GLY A 162 7.02 33.09 -1.65
N LEU A 163 6.72 33.03 -0.35
CA LEU A 163 5.38 33.19 0.24
C LEU A 163 4.37 32.08 -0.09
N ASP A 164 4.55 30.92 0.53
CA ASP A 164 3.46 30.27 1.26
C ASP A 164 4.05 29.34 2.32
N GLY A 165 3.58 29.50 3.55
CA GLY A 165 4.07 28.81 4.73
C GLY A 165 4.02 27.28 4.59
N GLU A 166 4.93 26.63 5.30
CA GLU A 166 5.10 25.18 5.39
C GLU A 166 3.78 24.39 5.30
N GLU A 167 3.47 23.89 4.10
CA GLU A 167 2.42 22.90 3.88
C GLU A 167 2.99 21.49 4.06
N GLU A 168 3.47 21.20 5.28
CA GLU A 168 3.57 19.81 5.72
C GLU A 168 2.12 19.30 5.86
N SER A 169 1.70 18.42 4.95
CA SER A 169 0.42 17.72 5.05
C SER A 169 0.71 16.31 5.55
N THR A 170 0.69 16.16 6.88
CA THR A 170 0.76 14.84 7.52
C THR A 170 -0.62 14.19 7.41
N MET A 171 -0.76 13.15 6.60
CA MET A 171 -1.97 12.32 6.59
C MET A 171 -1.74 11.16 7.56
N LEU A 172 -2.59 11.09 8.60
CA LEU A 172 -2.53 10.08 9.66
C LEU A 172 -3.74 9.16 9.48
N GLU A 173 -3.51 7.87 9.27
CA GLU A 173 -4.57 6.88 9.17
C GLU A 173 -4.53 5.92 10.35
N ASP A 174 -5.43 6.14 11.29
CA ASP A 174 -6.15 4.99 11.81
C ASP A 174 -6.94 4.38 10.64
N SER A 175 -6.31 3.34 10.09
CA SER A 175 -6.85 2.31 9.20
C SER A 175 -6.72 2.52 7.68
N VAL A 176 -5.50 2.35 7.14
CA VAL A 176 -5.36 1.90 5.73
C VAL A 176 -5.67 0.41 5.73
N SER A 177 -6.95 0.08 5.71
CA SER A 177 -7.35 -1.28 5.37
C SER A 177 -7.23 -1.42 3.86
N PRO A 178 -6.47 -2.41 3.34
CA PRO A 178 -6.45 -2.72 1.92
C PRO A 178 -7.80 -3.35 1.54
N ALA A 179 -8.84 -2.52 1.48
CA ALA A 179 -10.12 -2.88 0.91
C ALA A 179 -10.23 -2.18 -0.45
N ARG A 180 -9.80 -2.92 -1.49
CA ARG A 180 -10.08 -2.67 -2.92
C ARG A 180 -9.49 -1.37 -3.49
N ALA A 181 -8.17 -1.35 -3.68
CA ALA A 181 -7.57 -0.49 -4.70
C ALA A 181 -8.15 -0.89 -6.07
N THR A 182 -8.80 0.05 -6.78
CA THR A 182 -9.34 -0.22 -8.12
C THR A 182 -8.38 0.38 -9.15
N ILE A 183 -7.67 -0.50 -9.85
CA ILE A 183 -6.77 -0.18 -10.95
C ILE A 183 -7.48 -0.59 -12.24
N MET A 184 -7.60 0.32 -13.21
CA MET A 184 -8.03 -0.02 -14.57
C MET A 184 -6.81 -0.09 -15.48
N GLN A 185 -6.40 -1.32 -15.82
CA GLN A 185 -5.47 -1.61 -16.90
C GLN A 185 -6.28 -2.06 -18.12
N HIS A 186 -5.91 -1.58 -19.30
CA HIS A 186 -6.45 -2.04 -20.58
C HIS A 186 -5.91 -3.46 -20.83
N GLN A 187 -6.73 -4.53 -20.82
CA GLN A 187 -6.49 -5.74 -21.64
C GLN A 187 -7.60 -6.81 -21.61
N GLU A 188 -7.52 -7.69 -22.61
CA GLU A 188 -8.54 -8.51 -23.27
C GLU A 188 -9.08 -9.73 -22.49
N ASN A 189 -10.30 -10.14 -22.86
CA ASN A 189 -11.11 -11.20 -22.24
C ASN A 189 -10.50 -12.61 -22.32
N LYS A 190 -10.56 -13.34 -21.20
CA LYS A 190 -10.88 -14.78 -21.18
C LYS A 190 -11.63 -15.15 -19.90
N VAL A 191 -12.70 -15.92 -20.08
CA VAL A 191 -13.75 -16.27 -19.10
C VAL A 191 -13.27 -17.37 -18.13
N GLY A 192 -13.66 -17.26 -16.85
CA GLY A 192 -13.48 -18.31 -15.82
C GLY A 192 -14.55 -18.21 -14.72
N HIS A 193 -15.08 -19.37 -14.31
CA HIS A 193 -16.30 -19.62 -13.53
C HIS A 193 -16.35 -19.09 -12.08
N VAL A 194 -17.57 -18.88 -11.58
CA VAL A 194 -17.95 -18.46 -10.21
C VAL A 194 -18.18 -19.67 -9.30
N ASN A 195 -17.62 -19.65 -8.08
CA ASN A 195 -18.03 -20.53 -6.97
C ASN A 195 -18.84 -19.71 -5.95
N GLU A 196 -20.06 -20.15 -5.65
CA GLU A 196 -20.89 -19.63 -4.55
C GLU A 196 -20.44 -20.22 -3.21
N GLY A 197 -20.28 -19.36 -2.19
CA GLY A 197 -19.96 -19.75 -0.82
C GLY A 197 -20.79 -18.94 0.18
N SER A 198 -21.59 -19.65 0.97
CA SER A 198 -22.57 -19.15 1.94
C SER A 198 -21.92 -18.46 3.15
N VAL A 199 -22.53 -17.35 3.60
CA VAL A 199 -22.10 -16.57 4.77
C VAL A 199 -23.02 -16.87 5.96
N ALA A 200 -22.58 -17.75 6.86
CA ALA A 200 -23.19 -17.93 8.16
C ALA A 200 -22.10 -17.92 9.24
N ILE A 201 -22.18 -16.98 10.17
CA ILE A 201 -21.29 -16.87 11.34
C ILE A 201 -22.01 -17.56 12.52
N PRO A 202 -21.45 -18.61 13.14
CA PRO A 202 -22.02 -19.19 14.35
C PRO A 202 -21.75 -18.33 15.59
N ALA A 203 -22.79 -18.08 16.36
CA ALA A 203 -22.73 -17.45 17.67
C ALA A 203 -22.04 -18.37 18.70
N VAL A 204 -21.07 -17.83 19.44
CA VAL A 204 -20.42 -18.53 20.55
C VAL A 204 -21.28 -18.38 21.80
N MET A 205 -22.05 -19.41 22.14
CA MET A 205 -22.68 -19.54 23.46
C MET A 205 -21.65 -20.08 24.44
N ARG A 206 -21.36 -19.33 25.50
CA ARG A 206 -20.54 -19.79 26.63
C ARG A 206 -21.50 -20.32 27.69
N ALA A 207 -21.36 -21.60 28.04
CA ALA A 207 -22.16 -22.26 29.08
C ALA A 207 -21.86 -21.66 30.45
N HIS A 208 -22.91 -21.52 31.26
CA HIS A 208 -22.89 -21.04 32.64
C HIS A 208 -23.00 -22.26 33.58
N ASP A 209 -22.21 -22.28 34.65
CA ASP A 209 -22.44 -23.14 35.81
C ASP A 209 -22.08 -22.36 37.08
N GLY A 210 -22.90 -22.51 38.12
CA GLY A 210 -22.66 -21.98 39.47
C GLY A 210 -23.28 -20.61 39.81
N ALA A 211 -24.15 -20.60 40.81
CA ALA A 211 -24.82 -19.44 41.38
C ALA A 211 -23.94 -18.71 42.41
N GLU A 212 -23.93 -17.37 42.41
CA GLU A 212 -23.66 -16.56 43.61
C GLU A 212 -24.32 -15.17 43.56
N SER A 213 -24.43 -14.59 44.76
CA SER A 213 -25.31 -13.55 45.26
C SER A 213 -25.17 -12.15 44.64
N TYR A 214 -26.31 -11.46 44.53
CA TYR A 214 -26.41 -10.04 44.23
C TYR A 214 -25.69 -9.19 45.30
N SER A 215 -24.69 -8.42 44.87
CA SER A 215 -24.02 -7.37 45.65
C SER A 215 -24.17 -6.03 44.94
N THR A 216 -24.82 -5.08 45.61
CA THR A 216 -25.06 -3.72 45.14
C THR A 216 -23.80 -2.87 45.39
N GLY A 217 -23.01 -2.61 44.35
CA GLY A 217 -21.77 -1.83 44.43
C GLY A 217 -21.94 -0.38 43.96
N THR A 218 -21.54 0.55 44.81
CA THR A 218 -21.47 2.01 44.61
C THR A 218 -20.28 2.41 43.72
N MET A 219 -20.44 3.45 42.88
CA MET A 219 -19.37 3.99 42.02
C MET A 219 -18.30 4.74 42.83
N PRO A 220 -16.98 4.48 42.64
CA PRO A 220 -15.95 5.41 43.03
C PRO A 220 -15.72 6.50 41.97
N ARG A 221 -15.34 7.67 42.47
CA ARG A 221 -15.16 8.94 41.75
C ARG A 221 -13.81 8.99 41.04
N ALA A 222 -13.79 9.67 39.88
CA ALA A 222 -12.58 9.94 39.11
C ALA A 222 -11.60 10.87 39.87
N GLU A 223 -10.36 10.43 40.04
CA GLU A 223 -9.25 11.27 40.51
C GLU A 223 -8.38 11.72 39.33
N TYR A 224 -8.25 13.03 39.18
CA TYR A 224 -7.29 13.66 38.28
C TYR A 224 -5.96 13.81 39.02
N ALA A 225 -4.97 12.97 38.69
CA ALA A 225 -3.62 13.15 39.18
C ALA A 225 -2.95 14.33 38.44
N THR A 226 -2.81 15.46 39.14
CA THR A 226 -1.93 16.57 38.76
C THR A 226 -0.53 16.25 39.30
N ILE A 227 0.40 15.83 38.44
CA ILE A 227 1.81 15.69 38.85
C ILE A 227 2.52 17.01 38.54
N ARG A 228 2.80 17.75 39.61
CA ARG A 228 3.65 18.93 39.64
C ARG A 228 5.06 18.45 40.02
N GLY A 229 5.99 18.41 39.07
CA GLY A 229 7.38 18.03 39.30
C GLY A 229 8.30 19.26 39.27
N GLN A 230 9.01 19.48 40.36
CA GLN A 230 9.99 20.56 40.57
C GLN A 230 11.16 20.52 39.58
N ILE A 231 11.61 21.72 39.23
CA ILE A 231 12.80 22.02 38.44
C ILE A 231 14.03 21.73 39.31
N HIS A 232 14.82 20.73 38.94
CA HIS A 232 16.21 20.61 39.38
C HIS A 232 17.11 20.53 38.15
N SER A 233 18.00 21.53 38.03
CA SER A 233 19.10 21.56 37.06
C SER A 233 20.17 20.52 37.41
N ALA A 234 20.87 20.08 36.36
CA ALA A 234 22.14 19.33 36.36
C ALA A 234 22.09 17.80 36.53
N HIS A 235 21.53 17.10 35.54
CA HIS A 235 22.06 15.79 35.11
C HIS A 235 21.70 15.53 33.65
N MET A 236 22.71 15.25 32.82
CA MET A 236 22.57 14.88 31.41
C MET A 236 21.93 13.49 31.34
N PRO A 237 20.80 13.26 30.64
CA PRO A 237 20.25 11.92 30.50
C PRO A 237 21.11 11.11 29.52
N PRO A 238 21.25 9.78 29.71
CA PRO A 238 21.97 8.94 28.77
C PRO A 238 21.25 8.93 27.42
N ILE A 239 22.05 9.00 26.35
CA ILE A 239 21.66 9.02 24.94
C ILE A 239 20.95 7.70 24.60
N ASN A 240 19.65 7.61 24.80
CA ASN A 240 18.84 6.56 24.18
C ASN A 240 17.50 7.17 23.78
N THR A 241 17.48 7.76 22.59
CA THR A 241 16.28 8.35 22.00
C THR A 241 15.28 7.25 21.64
N GLN A 242 13.97 7.54 21.66
CA GLN A 242 12.92 6.59 21.26
C GLN A 242 13.18 5.96 19.86
N ALA A 243 13.84 6.70 18.97
CA ALA A 243 14.26 6.23 17.65
C ALA A 243 15.39 5.19 17.71
N GLN A 244 16.36 5.34 18.61
CA GLN A 244 17.44 4.35 18.83
C GLN A 244 16.90 3.05 19.44
N GLN A 245 15.92 3.14 20.35
CA GLN A 245 15.23 1.96 20.88
C GLN A 245 14.44 1.22 19.79
N ALA A 246 13.73 1.94 18.92
CA ALA A 246 13.03 1.34 17.79
C ALA A 246 13.99 0.67 16.80
N LEU A 247 15.14 1.30 16.51
CA LEU A 247 16.19 0.72 15.68
C LEU A 247 16.74 -0.58 16.28
N MET A 248 17.03 -0.61 17.57
CA MET A 248 17.47 -1.83 18.25
C MET A 248 16.45 -2.97 18.17
N GLY A 249 15.15 -2.65 18.23
CA GLY A 249 14.07 -3.62 18.01
C GLY A 249 14.07 -4.16 16.57
N ASN A 250 14.22 -3.29 15.58
CA ASN A 250 14.28 -3.67 14.16
C ASN A 250 15.52 -4.51 13.84
N ILE A 251 16.68 -4.14 14.38
CA ILE A 251 17.93 -4.90 14.25
C ILE A 251 17.76 -6.30 14.86
N SER A 252 17.17 -6.41 16.05
CA SER A 252 16.93 -7.71 16.71
C SER A 252 15.96 -8.60 15.91
N SER A 253 14.89 -8.02 15.37
CA SER A 253 13.98 -8.73 14.45
C SER A 253 14.68 -9.15 13.16
N GLY A 254 15.57 -8.29 12.65
CA GLY A 254 16.41 -8.55 11.49
C GLY A 254 17.31 -9.77 11.71
N PHE A 255 18.01 -9.87 12.84
CA PHE A 255 18.82 -11.04 13.19
C PHE A 255 18.01 -12.34 13.22
N ASN A 256 16.81 -12.32 13.82
CA ASN A 256 15.96 -13.51 13.86
C ASN A 256 15.56 -13.96 12.45
N SER A 257 15.24 -12.99 11.57
CA SER A 257 14.86 -13.27 10.18
C SER A 257 16.05 -13.80 9.36
N ILE A 258 17.24 -13.22 9.54
CA ILE A 258 18.47 -13.69 8.89
C ILE A 258 18.83 -15.10 9.35
N SER A 259 18.75 -15.36 10.66
CA SER A 259 19.04 -16.69 11.23
C SER A 259 18.05 -17.74 10.70
N ALA A 260 16.76 -17.40 10.60
CA ALA A 260 15.76 -18.27 9.98
C ALA A 260 16.07 -18.51 8.49
N ALA A 261 16.44 -17.48 7.74
CA ALA A 261 16.82 -17.61 6.33
C ALA A 261 18.08 -18.47 6.14
N GLN A 262 19.08 -18.35 7.02
CA GLN A 262 20.28 -19.19 7.01
C GLN A 262 19.95 -20.66 7.29
N ALA A 263 19.06 -20.93 8.25
CA ALA A 263 18.60 -22.29 8.53
C ALA A 263 17.86 -22.90 7.34
N GLU A 264 17.01 -22.11 6.68
CA GLU A 264 16.30 -22.53 5.47
C GLU A 264 17.27 -22.91 4.33
N LEU A 265 18.34 -22.14 4.13
CA LEU A 265 19.38 -22.40 3.11
C LEU A 265 20.25 -23.63 3.39
N GLY A 266 20.08 -24.31 4.53
CA GLY A 266 20.80 -25.54 4.86
C GLY A 266 20.33 -26.78 4.09
N SER A 267 19.22 -26.69 3.35
CA SER A 267 18.66 -27.79 2.56
C SER A 267 18.01 -27.29 1.28
N ARG A 268 17.91 -28.16 0.28
CA ARG A 268 17.19 -27.87 -0.98
C ARG A 268 15.69 -27.90 -0.78
N ALA A 269 14.95 -27.25 -1.67
CA ALA A 269 13.50 -27.39 -1.71
C ALA A 269 13.08 -28.84 -2.03
N GLU A 270 12.05 -29.33 -1.35
CA GLU A 270 11.41 -30.59 -1.70
C GLU A 270 10.63 -30.43 -3.01
N LEU A 271 11.02 -31.17 -4.03
CA LEU A 271 10.36 -31.14 -5.32
C LEU A 271 9.18 -32.12 -5.35
N PRO A 272 8.06 -31.76 -5.99
CA PRO A 272 7.03 -32.74 -6.33
C PRO A 272 7.62 -33.84 -7.24
N PRO A 273 7.01 -35.04 -7.31
CA PRO A 273 7.48 -36.08 -8.22
C PRO A 273 7.29 -35.61 -9.67
N LEU A 274 8.38 -35.17 -10.31
CA LEU A 274 8.38 -34.68 -11.69
C LEU A 274 8.57 -35.86 -12.64
N GLY A 275 7.69 -35.97 -13.63
CA GLY A 275 7.83 -36.92 -14.74
C GLY A 275 8.71 -36.37 -15.86
N SER A 276 8.98 -37.18 -16.88
CA SER A 276 9.64 -36.75 -18.12
C SER A 276 8.67 -36.20 -19.17
N ASP A 277 7.42 -35.92 -18.76
CA ASP A 277 6.39 -35.42 -19.67
C ASP A 277 6.60 -33.92 -20.00
N PRO A 278 6.08 -33.45 -21.14
CA PRO A 278 6.23 -32.06 -21.56
C PRO A 278 5.69 -31.02 -20.56
N ALA A 279 4.70 -31.37 -19.74
CA ALA A 279 4.13 -30.45 -18.75
C ALA A 279 5.07 -30.32 -17.53
N SER A 280 5.66 -31.41 -17.07
CA SER A 280 6.69 -31.41 -16.02
C SER A 280 7.94 -30.63 -16.43
N LEU A 281 8.41 -30.79 -17.67
CA LEU A 281 9.54 -30.00 -18.20
C LEU A 281 9.21 -28.50 -18.26
N LYS A 282 8.01 -28.15 -18.73
CA LYS A 282 7.55 -26.75 -18.79
C LYS A 282 7.37 -26.16 -17.39
N TRP A 283 6.88 -26.95 -16.43
CA TRP A 283 6.78 -26.53 -15.04
C TRP A 283 8.16 -26.30 -14.43
N LYS A 284 9.11 -27.23 -14.62
CA LYS A 284 10.51 -27.09 -14.15
C LYS A 284 11.11 -25.79 -14.67
N GLN A 285 10.97 -25.52 -15.97
CA GLN A 285 11.47 -24.30 -16.59
C GLN A 285 10.79 -23.04 -16.04
N ASN A 286 9.45 -23.00 -15.99
CA ASN A 286 8.71 -21.84 -15.53
C ASN A 286 8.98 -21.53 -14.04
N THR A 287 9.01 -22.57 -13.19
CA THR A 287 9.30 -22.42 -11.76
C THR A 287 10.72 -21.92 -11.53
N LEU A 288 11.68 -22.42 -12.31
CA LEU A 288 13.06 -21.97 -12.29
C LEU A 288 13.19 -20.51 -12.73
N ASP A 289 12.53 -20.09 -13.81
CA ASP A 289 12.54 -18.72 -14.30
C ASP A 289 11.89 -17.73 -13.31
N VAL A 290 10.75 -18.10 -12.71
CA VAL A 290 10.08 -17.30 -11.66
C VAL A 290 10.96 -17.17 -10.42
N SER A 291 11.59 -18.28 -9.98
CA SER A 291 12.46 -18.27 -8.81
C SER A 291 13.70 -17.40 -9.02
N LYS A 292 14.29 -17.44 -10.22
CA LYS A 292 15.41 -16.56 -10.59
C LYS A 292 15.02 -15.09 -10.55
N GLN A 293 13.91 -14.72 -11.19
CA GLN A 293 13.42 -13.33 -11.19
C GLN A 293 13.16 -12.84 -9.77
N ASN A 294 12.59 -13.69 -8.91
CA ASN A 294 12.41 -13.39 -7.49
C ASN A 294 13.77 -13.08 -6.86
N VAL A 295 14.74 -13.98 -6.96
CA VAL A 295 16.08 -13.79 -6.36
C VAL A 295 16.75 -12.50 -6.84
N THR A 296 16.76 -12.22 -8.15
CA THR A 296 17.36 -10.99 -8.69
C THR A 296 16.64 -9.73 -8.20
N SER A 297 15.30 -9.74 -8.15
CA SER A 297 14.51 -8.61 -7.67
C SER A 297 14.76 -8.32 -6.19
N GLN A 298 14.81 -9.37 -5.36
CA GLN A 298 15.09 -9.22 -3.92
C GLN A 298 16.51 -8.72 -3.69
N LEU A 299 17.48 -9.24 -4.43
CA LEU A 299 18.87 -8.82 -4.33
C LEU A 299 19.04 -7.33 -4.68
N ALA A 300 18.45 -6.86 -5.79
CA ALA A 300 18.49 -5.46 -6.17
C ALA A 300 17.88 -4.52 -5.10
N ALA A 301 16.78 -4.95 -4.48
CA ALA A 301 16.16 -4.20 -3.39
C ALA A 301 17.03 -4.16 -2.13
N MET A 302 17.72 -5.27 -1.81
CA MET A 302 18.68 -5.31 -0.71
C MET A 302 19.88 -4.40 -0.96
N SER A 303 20.50 -4.42 -2.14
CA SER A 303 21.63 -3.53 -2.47
C SER A 303 21.25 -2.04 -2.36
N ALA A 304 20.03 -1.67 -2.79
CA ALA A 304 19.52 -0.30 -2.65
C ALA A 304 19.29 0.09 -1.17
N ALA A 305 18.79 -0.84 -0.36
CA ALA A 305 18.62 -0.63 1.07
C ALA A 305 19.97 -0.53 1.80
N THR A 306 20.95 -1.35 1.44
CA THR A 306 22.34 -1.29 1.94
C THR A 306 22.98 0.07 1.67
N ALA A 307 22.89 0.58 0.44
CA ALA A 307 23.39 1.91 0.08
C ALA A 307 22.71 3.03 0.90
N SER A 308 21.43 2.85 1.22
CA SER A 308 20.69 3.77 2.07
C SER A 308 21.18 3.73 3.51
N VAL A 309 21.47 2.54 4.08
CA VAL A 309 22.06 2.41 5.43
C VAL A 309 23.35 3.21 5.49
N VAL A 310 24.29 2.97 4.57
CA VAL A 310 25.58 3.69 4.50
C VAL A 310 25.35 5.20 4.50
N THR A 311 24.58 5.69 3.52
CA THR A 311 24.33 7.12 3.34
C THR A 311 23.72 7.78 4.57
N LEU A 312 22.82 7.09 5.26
CA LEU A 312 22.15 7.61 6.45
C LEU A 312 23.06 7.61 7.68
N THR A 313 24.04 6.71 7.73
CA THR A 313 25.00 6.57 8.83
C THR A 313 26.34 7.29 8.61
N SER A 314 26.59 7.82 7.41
CA SER A 314 27.81 8.60 7.08
C SER A 314 27.85 10.00 7.72
N GLY A 315 26.76 10.46 8.34
CA GLY A 315 26.67 11.79 8.98
C GLY A 315 27.00 11.79 10.47
N GLU A 316 26.90 12.96 11.11
CA GLU A 316 27.06 13.07 12.56
C GLU A 316 25.96 12.28 13.32
N PRO A 317 26.28 11.63 14.47
CA PRO A 317 25.34 10.79 15.20
C PRO A 317 24.09 11.53 15.73
N GLU A 318 24.16 12.87 15.83
CA GLU A 318 23.04 13.75 16.23
C GLU A 318 22.11 14.10 15.06
N GLN A 319 22.56 13.92 13.82
CA GLN A 319 21.81 14.20 12.58
C GLN A 319 21.36 12.91 11.86
N THR A 320 21.74 11.75 12.39
CA THR A 320 21.43 10.43 11.81
C THR A 320 19.96 10.08 12.03
N ASP A 321 19.24 9.80 10.94
CA ASP A 321 17.85 9.33 11.00
C ASP A 321 17.82 7.81 11.28
N TYR A 322 17.92 7.45 12.56
CA TYR A 322 17.85 6.05 13.01
C TYR A 322 16.54 5.35 12.63
N THR A 323 15.46 6.10 12.35
CA THR A 323 14.18 5.54 11.88
C THR A 323 14.31 5.07 10.42
N ALA A 324 14.94 5.88 9.57
CA ALA A 324 15.21 5.52 8.18
C ALA A 324 16.19 4.34 8.07
N VAL A 325 17.22 4.30 8.92
CA VAL A 325 18.14 3.15 9.03
C VAL A 325 17.36 1.89 9.41
N GLY A 326 16.47 1.97 10.40
CA GLY A 326 15.64 0.83 10.82
C GLY A 326 14.71 0.31 9.71
N SER A 327 14.18 1.21 8.87
CA SER A 327 13.38 0.82 7.69
C SER A 327 14.22 0.08 6.65
N ALA A 328 15.44 0.54 6.40
CA ALA A 328 16.35 -0.13 5.46
C ALA A 328 16.73 -1.53 5.97
N VAL A 329 17.04 -1.66 7.27
CA VAL A 329 17.28 -2.96 7.93
C VAL A 329 16.10 -3.93 7.79
N THR A 330 14.87 -3.43 7.95
CA THR A 330 13.66 -4.25 7.78
C THR A 330 13.47 -4.70 6.33
N THR A 331 13.81 -3.83 5.38
CA THR A 331 13.75 -4.14 3.94
C THR A 331 14.76 -5.24 3.58
N ILE A 332 15.99 -5.15 4.10
CA ILE A 332 17.03 -6.15 3.91
C ILE A 332 16.58 -7.52 4.44
N SER A 333 16.17 -7.58 5.71
CA SER A 333 15.83 -8.85 6.38
C SER A 333 14.61 -9.56 5.77
N SER A 334 13.59 -8.80 5.35
CA SER A 334 12.40 -9.36 4.68
C SER A 334 12.74 -9.91 3.29
N ASN A 335 13.47 -9.14 2.48
CA ASN A 335 13.87 -9.57 1.14
C ASN A 335 14.83 -10.76 1.18
N LEU A 336 15.72 -10.85 2.18
CA LEU A 336 16.59 -12.02 2.37
C LEU A 336 15.78 -13.30 2.64
N THR A 337 14.69 -13.20 3.41
CA THR A 337 13.80 -14.33 3.71
C THR A 337 13.01 -14.79 2.49
N GLU A 338 12.61 -13.87 1.62
CA GLU A 338 11.96 -14.18 0.35
C GLU A 338 12.96 -14.79 -0.64
N MET A 339 14.17 -14.22 -0.70
CA MET A 339 15.26 -14.67 -1.56
C MET A 339 15.72 -16.08 -1.19
N SER A 340 15.81 -16.42 0.10
CA SER A 340 16.24 -17.76 0.54
C SER A 340 15.32 -18.86 0.00
N LYS A 341 14.00 -18.63 -0.03
CA LYS A 341 13.03 -19.56 -0.64
C LYS A 341 13.26 -19.72 -2.15
N GLY A 342 13.50 -18.61 -2.85
CA GLY A 342 13.81 -18.63 -4.28
C GLY A 342 15.09 -19.40 -4.58
N ILE A 343 16.14 -19.19 -3.79
CA ILE A 343 17.43 -19.87 -3.94
C ILE A 343 17.29 -21.37 -3.69
N LYS A 344 16.54 -21.80 -2.65
CA LYS A 344 16.27 -23.22 -2.41
C LYS A 344 15.60 -23.90 -3.59
N MET A 345 14.65 -23.22 -4.23
CA MET A 345 13.96 -23.71 -5.41
C MET A 345 14.92 -23.81 -6.61
N VAL A 346 15.74 -22.78 -6.85
CA VAL A 346 16.76 -22.81 -7.92
C VAL A 346 17.73 -23.96 -7.68
N ALA A 347 18.30 -24.08 -6.47
CA ALA A 347 19.24 -25.14 -6.12
C ALA A 347 18.66 -26.56 -6.23
N ALA A 348 17.35 -26.72 -5.98
CA ALA A 348 16.66 -27.99 -6.18
C ALA A 348 16.47 -28.34 -7.66
N LEU A 349 16.21 -27.33 -8.51
CA LEU A 349 15.92 -27.52 -9.94
C LEU A 349 17.18 -27.61 -10.81
N LEU A 350 18.36 -27.21 -10.28
CA LEU A 350 19.66 -27.39 -10.94
C LEU A 350 20.01 -28.87 -11.10
N GLU A 351 20.51 -29.24 -12.27
CA GLU A 351 20.83 -30.63 -12.62
C GLU A 351 22.13 -31.10 -11.97
N ASP A 352 23.10 -30.20 -11.81
CA ASP A 352 24.34 -30.48 -11.10
C ASP A 352 24.18 -30.20 -9.60
N TYR A 353 24.25 -31.27 -8.81
CA TYR A 353 24.21 -31.18 -7.36
C TYR A 353 25.34 -30.29 -6.82
N GLY A 354 26.55 -30.33 -7.37
CA GLY A 354 27.64 -29.49 -6.91
C GLY A 354 27.38 -27.99 -7.09
N GLN A 355 26.69 -27.60 -8.17
CA GLN A 355 26.33 -26.21 -8.45
C GLN A 355 25.22 -25.71 -7.51
N GLY A 356 24.22 -26.54 -7.23
CA GLY A 356 23.17 -26.23 -6.25
C GLY A 356 23.71 -25.98 -4.84
N GLU A 357 24.68 -26.77 -4.38
CA GLU A 357 25.32 -26.56 -3.07
C GLU A 357 26.15 -25.27 -3.04
N ARG A 358 26.94 -25.00 -4.08
CA ARG A 358 27.73 -23.75 -4.17
C ARG A 358 26.84 -22.51 -4.12
N LEU A 359 25.66 -22.56 -4.76
CA LEU A 359 24.69 -21.47 -4.72
C LEU A 359 24.11 -21.28 -3.30
N LEU A 360 23.80 -22.37 -2.59
CA LEU A 360 23.34 -22.33 -1.20
C LEU A 360 24.45 -21.84 -0.25
N ASP A 361 25.71 -22.23 -0.47
CA ASP A 361 26.88 -21.74 0.27
C ASP A 361 27.07 -20.24 0.07
N ALA A 362 27.05 -19.76 -1.18
CA ALA A 362 27.16 -18.33 -1.49
C ALA A 362 26.01 -17.51 -0.87
N ALA A 363 24.78 -18.05 -0.89
CA ALA A 363 23.63 -17.43 -0.24
C ALA A 363 23.78 -17.35 1.29
N ARG A 364 24.35 -18.38 1.92
CA ARG A 364 24.64 -18.39 3.37
C ARG A 364 25.74 -17.39 3.72
N ASN A 365 26.77 -17.28 2.89
CA ASN A 365 27.83 -16.28 3.04
C ASN A 365 27.25 -14.86 2.96
N LEU A 366 26.40 -14.60 1.96
CA LEU A 366 25.69 -13.33 1.82
C LEU A 366 24.83 -12.99 3.05
N ALA A 367 24.05 -13.95 3.55
CA ALA A 367 23.27 -13.78 4.77
C ALA A 367 24.14 -13.50 6.01
N GLY A 368 25.33 -14.12 6.09
CA GLY A 368 26.33 -13.84 7.12
C GLY A 368 26.85 -12.41 7.06
N ALA A 369 27.20 -11.92 5.87
CA ALA A 369 27.66 -10.55 5.69
C ALA A 369 26.57 -9.50 6.04
N PHE A 370 25.30 -9.80 5.80
CA PHE A 370 24.19 -8.97 6.27
C PHE A 370 24.07 -8.96 7.81
N SER A 371 24.30 -10.09 8.47
CA SER A 371 24.34 -10.17 9.94
C SER A 371 25.48 -9.31 10.52
N ASP A 372 26.64 -9.29 9.86
CA ASP A 372 27.77 -8.44 10.24
C ASP A 372 27.45 -6.96 10.03
N LEU A 373 26.76 -6.61 8.94
CA LEU A 373 26.25 -5.25 8.71
C LEU A 373 25.28 -4.81 9.82
N LEU A 374 24.32 -5.65 10.20
CA LEU A 374 23.39 -5.33 11.28
C LEU A 374 24.08 -5.19 12.64
N SER A 375 25.18 -5.92 12.84
CA SER A 375 26.01 -5.78 14.04
C SER A 375 26.73 -4.44 14.06
N ALA A 376 27.28 -4.01 12.92
CA ALA A 376 27.95 -2.72 12.77
C ALA A 376 26.99 -1.51 12.79
N ALA A 377 25.73 -1.70 12.43
CA ALA A 377 24.69 -0.66 12.45
C ALA A 377 24.11 -0.36 13.84
N LYS A 378 24.57 -1.04 14.91
CA LYS A 378 24.09 -0.82 16.28
C LYS A 378 24.56 0.55 16.80
N PRO A 379 23.65 1.42 17.30
CA PRO A 379 24.05 2.71 17.84
C PRO A 379 24.88 2.53 19.13
N GLY A 380 26.11 3.03 19.14
CA GLY A 380 27.00 3.03 20.30
C GLY A 380 27.92 1.81 20.44
N SER A 381 27.97 0.89 19.47
CA SER A 381 28.97 -0.19 19.48
C SER A 381 30.34 0.35 19.08
N THR A 382 31.28 0.40 20.03
CA THR A 382 32.73 0.58 19.78
C THR A 382 33.43 -0.73 19.44
N GLU A 383 32.73 -1.86 19.55
CA GLU A 383 33.23 -3.21 19.27
C GLU A 383 32.44 -3.79 18.09
N GLY A 384 33.03 -3.72 16.90
CA GLY A 384 32.51 -4.26 15.65
C GLY A 384 33.36 -3.81 14.46
N PRO A 385 33.32 -4.51 13.32
CA PRO A 385 33.92 -4.00 12.09
C PRO A 385 33.33 -2.61 11.79
N ASP A 386 34.17 -1.70 11.31
CA ASP A 386 33.72 -0.39 10.82
C ASP A 386 32.54 -0.62 9.86
N LEU A 387 31.48 0.17 9.99
CA LEU A 387 30.28 0.02 9.18
C LEU A 387 30.61 0.03 7.69
N TYR A 388 31.62 0.81 7.29
CA TYR A 388 32.15 0.81 5.93
C TYR A 388 32.78 -0.54 5.54
N GLU A 389 33.54 -1.17 6.42
CA GLU A 389 34.14 -2.49 6.16
C GLU A 389 33.07 -3.58 6.12
N ALA A 390 32.07 -3.55 7.00
CA ALA A 390 30.94 -4.48 6.95
C ALA A 390 30.15 -4.35 5.64
N CYS A 391 29.91 -3.12 5.17
CA CYS A 391 29.29 -2.88 3.86
C CYS A 391 30.17 -3.36 2.70
N ARG A 392 31.49 -3.20 2.80
CA ARG A 392 32.43 -3.67 1.78
C ARG A 392 32.38 -5.20 1.66
N GLN A 393 32.43 -5.91 2.78
CA GLN A 393 32.33 -7.38 2.80
C GLN A 393 30.99 -7.85 2.25
N LEU A 394 29.90 -7.15 2.59
CA LEU A 394 28.59 -7.45 2.03
C LEU A 394 28.55 -7.28 0.51
N MET A 395 29.08 -6.17 -0.03
CA MET A 395 29.13 -5.97 -1.48
C MET A 395 29.97 -7.04 -2.20
N ILE A 396 31.04 -7.54 -1.58
CA ILE A 396 31.84 -8.66 -2.12
C ILE A 396 31.00 -9.94 -2.15
N ALA A 397 30.31 -10.26 -1.05
CA ALA A 397 29.44 -11.43 -0.99
C ALA A 397 28.25 -11.33 -1.97
N GLU A 398 27.70 -10.13 -2.18
CA GLU A 398 26.66 -9.88 -3.20
C GLU A 398 27.20 -10.16 -4.61
N HIS A 399 28.41 -9.69 -4.93
CA HIS A 399 29.05 -9.93 -6.23
C HIS A 399 29.37 -11.41 -6.45
N GLU A 400 29.93 -12.09 -5.45
CA GLU A 400 30.21 -13.53 -5.53
C GLU A 400 28.92 -14.33 -5.73
N PHE A 401 27.85 -13.97 -5.02
CA PHE A 401 26.54 -14.59 -5.20
C PHE A 401 25.96 -14.33 -6.60
N LEU A 402 26.10 -13.11 -7.12
CA LEU A 402 25.70 -12.78 -8.48
C LEU A 402 26.47 -13.61 -9.51
N ASP A 403 27.78 -13.77 -9.38
CA ASP A 403 28.58 -14.60 -10.28
C ASP A 403 28.12 -16.07 -10.27
N GLN A 404 27.66 -16.58 -9.12
CA GLN A 404 27.10 -17.94 -9.04
C GLN A 404 25.72 -18.06 -9.69
N ILE A 405 24.89 -17.02 -9.65
CA ILE A 405 23.53 -17.06 -10.23
C ILE A 405 23.49 -16.64 -11.70
N GLN A 406 24.46 -15.84 -12.15
CA GLN A 406 24.52 -15.23 -13.48
C GLN A 406 24.53 -16.22 -14.64
N PRO A 407 25.20 -17.39 -14.58
CA PRO A 407 25.11 -18.42 -15.61
C PRO A 407 23.69 -18.95 -15.84
N TYR A 408 22.79 -18.70 -14.89
CA TYR A 408 21.40 -19.10 -14.96
C TYR A 408 20.46 -17.92 -15.20
N LEU A 409 20.93 -16.68 -15.30
CA LEU A 409 20.08 -15.56 -15.72
C LEU A 409 19.83 -15.64 -17.23
N PRO A 410 18.64 -15.25 -17.73
CA PRO A 410 18.45 -15.11 -19.17
C PRO A 410 19.50 -14.12 -19.69
N GLY A 411 20.21 -14.50 -20.75
CA GLY A 411 21.20 -13.64 -21.39
C GLY A 411 20.58 -12.27 -21.70
N VAL A 412 21.27 -11.22 -21.27
CA VAL A 412 21.06 -9.87 -21.81
C VAL A 412 21.46 -9.86 -23.28
#